data_AF-B6BSF0-F1
#
_entry.id   AF-B6BSF0-F1
#
_cell.length_a   1.000
_cell.length_b   1.000
_cell.length_c   1.000
_cell.angle_alpha   90.00
_cell.angle_beta   90.00
_cell.angle_gamma   90.00
#
_symmetry.space_group_name_H-M   'P 1'
#
loop_
_entity.id
_entity.type
_entity.pdbx_description
1 polymer ?
#
loop_
_entity_poly.entity_id
_entity_poly.type
_entity_poly.pdbx_seq_one_letter_code
_entity_poly.pdbx_strand_id
1 'polypeptide(L)'
;MPQRKGKKILIYFFLLLLVGSINNDTIDSFKFEKIKNINVLGLGHNDNQVLLYNIIDLDLGNVFFLDKKKINKIINSNTLIHDYEIFKRYPHSLDINVKRTKFLAKIKDDNKFFLIGSNGKLSPIKHEDKSNYLPFIFGKPEIDKFLKFKKTIDDSKFKYKDINNLFFFSSNRWDIQLKNDLLIKLPSKNIKKTLDLVSDFLLENDNNIIKIVDARIQNQIILDD
;
A
#
# COMPACT_ATOMS: atom_id res chain seq x y z
N MET A 1 30.45 -52.95 5.57
CA MET A 1 29.88 -53.05 6.94
C MET A 1 29.83 -51.65 7.55
N PRO A 2 28.65 -51.10 7.90
CA PRO A 2 28.60 -49.79 8.53
C PRO A 2 29.08 -49.92 10.00
N GLN A 3 30.19 -49.27 10.34
CA GLN A 3 30.68 -49.19 11.72
C GLN A 3 29.62 -48.49 12.58
N ARG A 4 29.09 -49.20 13.59
CA ARG A 4 28.25 -48.61 14.64
C ARG A 4 29.09 -47.60 15.43
N LYS A 5 29.04 -46.32 15.08
CA LYS A 5 29.62 -45.24 15.89
C LYS A 5 29.00 -45.29 17.28
N GLY A 6 29.82 -45.48 18.31
CA GLY A 6 29.34 -45.60 19.69
C GLY A 6 28.66 -44.32 20.15
N LYS A 7 27.42 -44.42 20.64
CA LYS A 7 26.65 -43.28 21.22
C LYS A 7 27.34 -42.63 22.45
N LYS A 8 28.49 -43.16 22.89
CA LYS A 8 29.28 -42.65 24.02
C LYS A 8 29.74 -41.20 23.80
N ILE A 9 30.00 -40.78 22.56
CA ILE A 9 30.40 -39.39 22.25
C ILE A 9 29.30 -38.38 22.65
N LEU A 10 28.02 -38.76 22.50
CA LEU A 10 26.89 -37.92 22.92
C LEU A 10 26.84 -37.79 24.45
N ILE A 11 27.17 -38.87 25.17
CA ILE A 11 27.23 -38.85 26.64
C ILE A 11 28.35 -37.91 27.11
N TYR A 12 29.54 -38.01 26.52
CA TYR A 12 30.65 -37.11 26.85
C TYR A 12 30.35 -35.65 26.48
N PHE A 13 29.67 -35.41 25.35
CA PHE A 13 29.22 -34.08 24.96
C PHE A 13 28.17 -33.52 25.95
N PHE A 14 27.24 -34.35 26.41
CA PHE A 14 26.24 -33.95 27.40
C PHE A 14 26.87 -33.67 28.78
N LEU A 15 27.84 -34.48 29.19
CA LEU A 15 28.66 -34.25 30.38
C LEU A 15 29.46 -32.95 30.29
N LEU A 16 30.05 -32.65 29.12
CA LEU A 16 30.76 -31.41 28.89
C LEU A 16 29.84 -30.19 29.01
N LEU A 17 28.63 -30.24 28.45
CA LEU A 17 27.65 -29.17 28.58
C LEU A 17 27.18 -28.98 30.02
N LEU A 18 26.86 -30.07 30.73
CA LEU A 18 26.44 -30.04 32.14
C LEU A 18 27.54 -29.46 33.03
N VAL A 19 28.74 -30.05 33.01
CA VAL A 19 29.83 -29.62 33.90
C VAL A 19 30.38 -28.25 33.51
N GLY A 20 30.37 -27.93 32.21
CA GLY A 20 30.80 -26.62 31.71
C GLY A 20 29.83 -25.48 32.03
N SER A 21 28.53 -25.74 32.19
CA SER A 21 27.52 -24.69 32.41
C SER A 21 27.33 -24.29 33.87
N ILE A 22 27.71 -25.14 34.83
CA ILE A 22 27.38 -24.95 36.26
C ILE A 22 28.24 -23.85 36.94
N ASN A 23 29.36 -23.43 36.34
CA ASN A 23 30.31 -22.50 36.96
C ASN A 23 30.16 -21.03 36.53
N ASN A 24 28.96 -20.58 36.12
CA ASN A 24 28.78 -19.19 35.70
C ASN A 24 27.66 -18.45 36.47
N ASP A 25 27.94 -18.11 37.72
CA ASP A 25 27.08 -17.31 38.61
C ASP A 25 26.69 -15.93 38.04
N THR A 26 27.34 -15.48 36.95
CA THR A 26 27.02 -14.20 36.29
C THR A 26 25.74 -14.23 35.44
N ILE A 27 25.19 -15.41 35.12
CA ILE A 27 24.01 -15.55 34.23
C ILE A 27 22.74 -14.97 34.89
N ASP A 28 22.57 -15.12 36.20
CA ASP A 28 21.37 -14.63 36.92
C ASP A 28 21.27 -13.09 36.98
N SER A 29 22.36 -12.38 36.64
CA SER A 29 22.39 -10.92 36.59
C SER A 29 21.97 -10.32 35.24
N PHE A 30 21.73 -11.15 34.21
CA PHE A 30 21.34 -10.67 32.88
C PHE A 30 19.92 -10.12 32.87
N LYS A 31 19.77 -8.83 33.16
CA LYS A 31 18.53 -8.09 32.93
C LYS A 31 18.45 -7.69 31.45
N PHE A 32 17.39 -8.13 30.80
CA PHE A 32 17.05 -7.70 29.45
C PHE A 32 16.79 -6.18 29.43
N GLU A 33 17.67 -5.42 28.75
CA GLU A 33 17.53 -3.96 28.66
C GLU A 33 16.23 -3.57 27.95
N LYS A 34 15.52 -2.55 28.46
CA LYS A 34 14.40 -1.97 27.71
C LYS A 34 14.89 -1.36 26.39
N ILE A 35 13.97 -1.24 25.44
CA ILE A 35 14.23 -0.51 24.19
C ILE A 35 14.56 0.93 24.53
N LYS A 36 15.73 1.40 24.07
CA LYS A 36 16.20 2.77 24.28
C LYS A 36 15.93 3.65 23.06
N ASN A 37 16.07 3.08 21.86
CA ASN A 37 15.97 3.83 20.61
C ASN A 37 14.94 3.21 19.67
N ILE A 38 14.02 4.03 19.16
CA ILE A 38 13.09 3.65 18.11
C ILE A 38 13.25 4.64 16.96
N ASN A 39 13.59 4.13 15.77
CA ASN A 39 13.75 4.94 14.57
C ASN A 39 12.61 4.64 13.61
N VAL A 40 11.95 5.69 13.11
CA VAL A 40 10.88 5.59 12.10
C VAL A 40 11.27 6.38 10.85
N LEU A 41 11.29 5.71 9.70
CA LEU A 41 11.73 6.29 8.43
C LEU A 41 10.72 6.03 7.31
N GLY A 42 10.52 7.01 6.42
CA GLY A 42 9.85 6.82 5.12
C GLY A 42 8.45 7.42 4.89
N LEU A 43 7.77 8.00 5.89
CA LEU A 43 6.55 8.81 5.65
C LEU A 43 6.83 10.30 5.45
N GLY A 44 7.94 10.81 5.96
CA GLY A 44 8.25 12.24 6.04
C GLY A 44 8.35 12.69 7.50
N HIS A 45 9.00 13.82 7.78
CA HIS A 45 9.39 14.21 9.15
C HIS A 45 8.20 14.22 10.13
N ASN A 46 7.14 14.96 9.82
CA ASN A 46 5.98 15.10 10.70
C ASN A 46 5.22 13.77 10.90
N ASP A 47 4.93 13.05 9.81
CA ASP A 47 4.19 11.79 9.87
C ASP A 47 5.01 10.67 10.56
N ASN A 48 6.34 10.67 10.39
CA ASN A 48 7.24 9.76 11.10
C ASN A 48 7.21 10.03 12.61
N GLN A 49 7.22 11.30 13.04
CA GLN A 49 7.13 11.66 14.45
C GLN A 49 5.82 11.18 15.08
N VAL A 50 4.69 11.40 14.40
CA VAL A 50 3.38 10.91 14.89
C VAL A 50 3.40 9.39 15.06
N LEU A 51 3.92 8.66 14.08
CA LEU A 51 4.03 7.20 14.18
C LEU A 51 4.97 6.77 15.31
N LEU A 52 6.10 7.46 15.48
CA LEU A 52 7.06 7.20 16.55
C LEU A 52 6.41 7.34 17.94
N TYR A 53 5.69 8.44 18.19
CA TYR A 53 5.01 8.66 19.47
C TYR A 53 3.98 7.57 19.76
N ASN A 54 3.17 7.19 18.77
CA ASN A 54 2.19 6.10 18.92
C ASN A 54 2.84 4.77 19.29
N ILE A 55 4.04 4.50 18.78
CA ILE A 55 4.77 3.25 19.06
C ILE A 55 5.44 3.29 20.43
N ILE A 56 5.97 4.43 20.85
CA ILE A 56 6.56 4.62 22.19
C ILE A 56 5.49 4.40 23.29
N ASP A 57 4.26 4.86 23.05
CA ASP A 57 3.14 4.73 23.99
C ASP A 57 2.74 3.27 24.30
N LEU A 58 3.16 2.29 23.49
CA LEU A 58 2.83 0.87 23.68
C LEU A 58 3.57 0.17 24.85
N ASP A 59 4.56 0.82 25.48
CA ASP A 59 5.51 0.22 26.44
C ASP A 59 6.01 -1.16 25.98
N LEU A 60 6.76 -1.17 24.89
CA LEU A 60 7.21 -2.37 24.19
C LEU A 60 8.19 -3.26 24.98
N GLY A 61 8.63 -2.82 26.17
CA GLY A 61 9.56 -3.56 27.00
C GLY A 61 10.93 -3.73 26.33
N ASN A 62 11.32 -4.98 26.05
CA ASN A 62 12.63 -5.35 25.52
C ASN A 62 12.54 -5.88 24.07
N VAL A 63 13.59 -5.65 23.27
CA VAL A 63 13.70 -6.03 21.85
C VAL A 63 13.47 -7.53 21.59
N PHE A 64 13.96 -8.41 22.47
CA PHE A 64 13.81 -9.87 22.35
C PHE A 64 12.33 -10.27 22.41
N PHE A 65 11.59 -9.75 23.39
CA PHE A 65 10.19 -10.13 23.69
C PHE A 65 9.14 -9.14 23.15
N LEU A 66 9.43 -8.49 22.02
CA LEU A 66 8.51 -7.57 21.35
C LEU A 66 7.17 -8.21 20.97
N ASP A 67 6.06 -7.60 21.39
CA ASP A 67 4.72 -7.94 20.91
C ASP A 67 4.48 -7.36 19.51
N LYS A 68 4.77 -8.18 18.50
CA LYS A 68 4.57 -7.83 17.09
C LYS A 68 3.13 -7.45 16.77
N LYS A 69 2.13 -8.03 17.45
CA LYS A 69 0.71 -7.80 17.14
C LYS A 69 0.32 -6.36 17.48
N LYS A 70 0.79 -5.83 18.61
CA LYS A 70 0.56 -4.44 19.01
C LYS A 70 1.15 -3.46 18.01
N ILE A 71 2.41 -3.65 17.63
CA ILE A 71 3.10 -2.76 16.66
C ILE A 71 2.39 -2.82 15.31
N ASN A 72 2.08 -4.02 14.82
CA ASN A 72 1.38 -4.20 13.54
C ASN A 72 0.01 -3.51 13.55
N LYS A 73 -0.72 -3.53 14.67
CA LYS A 73 -2.02 -2.86 14.78
C LYS A 73 -1.88 -1.34 14.61
N ILE A 74 -0.88 -0.72 15.25
CA ILE A 74 -0.63 0.73 15.10
C ILE A 74 -0.24 1.07 13.67
N ILE A 75 0.72 0.34 13.09
CA ILE A 75 1.18 0.60 11.73
C ILE A 75 0.04 0.41 10.72
N ASN A 76 -0.75 -0.66 10.84
CA ASN A 76 -1.86 -0.93 9.93
C ASN A 76 -3.02 0.06 10.08
N SER A 77 -3.19 0.70 11.25
CA SER A 77 -4.18 1.76 11.45
C SER A 77 -3.85 3.05 10.69
N ASN A 78 -2.57 3.27 10.37
CA ASN A 78 -2.16 4.43 9.60
C ASN A 78 -2.49 4.23 8.11
N THR A 79 -3.29 5.15 7.57
CA THR A 79 -3.79 5.09 6.20
C THR A 79 -2.73 5.44 5.16
N LEU A 80 -1.68 6.17 5.57
CA LEU A 80 -0.58 6.61 4.71
C LEU A 80 0.45 5.50 4.43
N ILE A 81 0.42 4.41 5.20
CA ILE A 81 1.40 3.32 5.10
C ILE A 81 0.91 2.28 4.11
N HIS A 82 1.73 2.04 3.08
CA HIS A 82 1.51 0.96 2.11
C HIS A 82 2.14 -0.35 2.56
N ASP A 83 3.39 -0.28 3.02
CA ASP A 83 4.17 -1.44 3.42
C ASP A 83 5.16 -1.02 4.51
N TYR A 84 5.70 -1.98 5.25
CA TYR A 84 6.64 -1.70 6.33
C TYR A 84 7.52 -2.89 6.68
N GLU A 85 8.71 -2.57 7.18
CA GLU A 85 9.69 -3.52 7.69
C GLU A 85 10.12 -3.10 9.09
N ILE A 86 10.21 -4.07 9.99
CA ILE A 86 10.61 -3.85 11.38
C ILE A 86 11.88 -4.65 11.65
N PHE A 87 12.96 -3.95 11.97
CA PHE A 87 14.26 -4.54 12.28
C PHE A 87 14.56 -4.40 13.77
N LYS A 88 14.78 -5.53 14.42
CA LYS A 88 15.33 -5.60 15.77
C LYS A 88 16.83 -5.36 15.70
N ARG A 89 17.31 -4.25 16.24
CA ARG A 89 18.74 -3.97 16.36
C ARG A 89 19.18 -4.22 17.79
N TYR A 90 19.84 -5.35 17.99
CA TYR A 90 20.39 -5.70 19.28
C TYR A 90 21.51 -4.72 19.69
N PRO A 91 21.64 -4.39 20.98
CA PRO A 91 20.87 -4.98 22.09
C PRO A 91 19.51 -4.31 22.39
N HIS A 92 19.29 -3.03 22.05
CA HIS A 92 18.17 -2.24 22.60
C HIS A 92 17.46 -1.28 21.61
N SER A 93 17.56 -1.51 20.30
CA SER A 93 17.02 -0.60 19.28
C SER A 93 15.99 -1.26 18.36
N LEU A 94 15.05 -0.47 17.85
CA LEU A 94 14.04 -0.89 16.89
C LEU A 94 14.01 0.08 15.72
N ASP A 95 14.29 -0.41 14.51
CA ASP A 95 14.15 0.39 13.30
C ASP A 95 12.87 -0.02 12.57
N ILE A 96 12.09 0.97 12.17
CA ILE A 96 10.81 0.79 11.49
C ILE A 96 10.86 1.60 10.21
N ASN A 97 11.04 0.88 9.10
CA ASN A 97 11.06 1.46 7.77
C ASN A 97 9.66 1.30 7.17
N VAL A 98 9.03 2.41 6.81
CA VAL A 98 7.67 2.43 6.27
C VAL A 98 7.67 3.03 4.88
N LYS A 99 6.86 2.45 3.99
CA LYS A 99 6.68 2.93 2.62
C LYS A 99 5.40 3.74 2.55
N ARG A 100 5.51 5.03 2.20
CA ARG A 100 4.34 5.89 1.97
C ARG A 100 3.52 5.38 0.77
N THR A 101 2.20 5.37 0.94
CA THR A 101 1.25 5.03 -0.11
C THR A 101 1.20 6.10 -1.19
N LYS A 102 0.96 5.70 -2.43
CA LYS A 102 0.71 6.64 -3.53
C LYS A 102 -0.79 6.85 -3.64
N PHE A 103 -1.24 8.11 -3.63
CA PHE A 103 -2.64 8.43 -3.87
C PHE A 103 -2.98 8.30 -5.36
N LEU A 104 -4.14 7.72 -5.64
CA LEU A 104 -4.56 7.35 -7.00
C LEU A 104 -5.76 8.18 -7.48
N ALA A 105 -6.68 8.54 -6.59
CA ALA A 105 -7.87 9.30 -6.92
C ALA A 105 -8.45 10.00 -5.67
N LYS A 106 -9.36 10.93 -5.90
CA LYS A 106 -10.19 11.58 -4.87
C LYS A 106 -11.60 10.99 -4.94
N ILE A 107 -12.23 10.74 -3.81
CA ILE A 107 -13.62 10.28 -3.73
C ILE A 107 -14.37 11.05 -2.64
N LYS A 108 -15.66 11.26 -2.85
CA LYS A 108 -16.56 11.77 -1.80
C LYS A 108 -17.29 10.60 -1.16
N ASP A 109 -17.14 10.47 0.14
CA ASP A 109 -17.84 9.50 0.96
C ASP A 109 -18.44 10.20 2.18
N ASP A 110 -19.71 9.93 2.49
CA ASP A 110 -20.47 10.56 3.59
C ASP A 110 -20.21 12.07 3.76
N ASN A 111 -20.32 12.81 2.65
CA ASN A 111 -20.12 14.25 2.56
C ASN A 111 -18.70 14.77 2.86
N LYS A 112 -17.71 13.88 2.99
CA LYS A 112 -16.30 14.22 3.16
C LYS A 112 -15.49 13.76 1.96
N PHE A 113 -14.37 14.43 1.72
CA PHE A 113 -13.46 14.07 0.65
C PHE A 113 -12.29 13.25 1.17
N PHE A 114 -12.00 12.16 0.48
CA PHE A 114 -10.93 11.24 0.81
C PHE A 114 -10.03 11.02 -0.40
N LEU A 115 -8.77 10.69 -0.12
CA LEU A 115 -7.79 10.17 -1.06
C LEU A 115 -7.80 8.65 -1.00
N ILE A 116 -7.86 8.02 -2.16
CA ILE A 116 -7.67 6.58 -2.27
C ILE A 116 -6.19 6.30 -2.45
N GLY A 117 -5.57 5.61 -1.48
CA GLY A 117 -4.20 5.13 -1.59
C GLY A 117 -4.09 3.85 -2.41
N SER A 118 -2.90 3.58 -2.97
CA SER A 118 -2.60 2.33 -3.68
C SER A 118 -2.64 1.09 -2.76
N ASN A 119 -2.62 1.31 -1.45
CA ASN A 119 -2.85 0.31 -0.40
C ASN A 119 -4.35 0.03 -0.14
N GLY A 120 -5.26 0.64 -0.89
CA GLY A 120 -6.72 0.47 -0.72
C GLY A 120 -7.31 1.16 0.50
N LYS A 121 -6.56 2.03 1.18
CA LYS A 121 -7.06 2.79 2.33
C LYS A 121 -7.53 4.18 1.92
N LEU A 122 -8.53 4.69 2.63
CA LEU A 122 -9.02 6.06 2.49
C LEU A 122 -8.28 6.96 3.49
N SER A 123 -7.69 8.05 2.99
CA SER A 123 -7.07 9.08 3.83
C SER A 123 -7.86 10.38 3.71
N PRO A 124 -8.23 11.05 4.82
CA PRO A 124 -8.90 12.35 4.75
C PRO A 124 -7.97 13.38 4.09
N ILE A 125 -8.52 14.22 3.20
CA ILE A 125 -7.74 15.28 2.55
C ILE A 125 -7.32 16.30 3.60
N LYS A 126 -6.00 16.48 3.80
CA LYS A 126 -5.46 17.62 4.55
C LYS A 126 -5.21 18.79 3.60
N HIS A 127 -5.09 20.01 4.13
CA HIS A 127 -4.85 21.22 3.33
C HIS A 127 -3.60 21.12 2.43
N GLU A 128 -2.58 20.39 2.88
CA GLU A 128 -1.31 20.15 2.16
C GLU A 128 -1.44 19.14 1.00
N ASP A 129 -2.46 18.27 1.01
CA ASP A 129 -2.64 17.22 -0.01
C ASP A 129 -3.36 17.71 -1.28
N LYS A 130 -3.69 19.00 -1.34
CA LYS A 130 -4.47 19.59 -2.45
C LYS A 130 -3.70 19.68 -3.77
N SER A 131 -2.37 19.53 -3.76
CA SER A 131 -1.51 19.91 -4.89
C SER A 131 -1.34 18.86 -6.01
N ASN A 132 -1.97 17.68 -5.92
CA ASN A 132 -1.83 16.65 -6.95
C ASN A 132 -3.06 16.59 -7.88
N TYR A 133 -2.77 16.56 -9.19
CA TYR A 133 -3.70 16.26 -10.29
C TYR A 133 -4.19 14.80 -10.21
N LEU A 134 -4.91 14.47 -9.14
CA LEU A 134 -5.59 13.18 -8.99
C LEU A 134 -7.01 13.30 -9.52
N PRO A 135 -7.49 12.33 -10.31
CA PRO A 135 -8.84 12.37 -10.82
C PRO A 135 -9.86 12.21 -9.71
N PHE A 136 -11.04 12.80 -9.92
CA PHE A 136 -12.16 12.69 -8.99
C PHE A 136 -13.10 11.56 -9.42
N ILE A 137 -13.50 10.71 -8.47
CA ILE A 137 -14.46 9.63 -8.68
C ILE A 137 -15.85 10.09 -8.25
N PHE A 138 -16.76 10.12 -9.21
CA PHE A 138 -18.20 10.26 -9.01
C PHE A 138 -18.86 8.89 -8.88
N GLY A 139 -19.82 8.79 -7.96
CA GLY A 139 -20.49 7.53 -7.60
C GLY A 139 -19.94 6.91 -6.33
N LYS A 140 -20.38 5.69 -6.02
CA LYS A 140 -19.97 4.94 -4.81
C LYS A 140 -19.41 3.54 -5.16
N PRO A 141 -18.28 3.47 -5.88
CA PRO A 141 -17.62 2.19 -6.12
C PRO A 141 -17.01 1.63 -4.83
N GLU A 142 -17.02 0.31 -4.68
CA GLU A 142 -16.12 -0.36 -3.75
C GLU A 142 -14.66 -0.06 -4.13
N ILE A 143 -13.80 0.15 -3.13
CA ILE A 143 -12.39 0.52 -3.36
C ILE A 143 -11.69 -0.54 -4.21
N ASP A 144 -11.94 -1.83 -3.97
CA ASP A 144 -11.35 -2.93 -4.74
C ASP A 144 -11.76 -2.90 -6.22
N LYS A 145 -12.98 -2.46 -6.53
CA LYS A 145 -13.44 -2.30 -7.93
C LYS A 145 -12.68 -1.17 -8.61
N PHE A 146 -12.48 -0.05 -7.92
CA PHE A 146 -11.66 1.04 -8.42
C PHE A 146 -10.20 0.61 -8.63
N LEU A 147 -9.58 -0.10 -7.68
CA LEU A 147 -8.19 -0.56 -7.82
C LEU A 147 -8.01 -1.50 -9.02
N LYS A 148 -8.98 -2.40 -9.27
CA LYS A 148 -9.00 -3.26 -10.46
C LYS A 148 -9.15 -2.45 -11.75
N PHE A 149 -10.03 -1.45 -11.76
CA PHE A 149 -10.21 -0.56 -12.89
C PHE A 149 -8.96 0.26 -13.19
N LYS A 150 -8.34 0.84 -12.15
CA LYS A 150 -7.06 1.55 -12.24
C LYS A 150 -5.97 0.68 -12.84
N LYS A 151 -5.82 -0.54 -12.35
CA LYS A 151 -4.86 -1.51 -12.91
C LYS A 151 -5.15 -1.79 -14.39
N THR A 152 -6.41 -1.92 -14.76
CA THR A 152 -6.81 -2.14 -16.16
C THR A 152 -6.42 -0.95 -17.06
N ILE A 153 -6.51 0.28 -16.56
CA ILE A 153 -6.03 1.48 -17.28
C ILE A 153 -4.50 1.43 -17.40
N ASP A 154 -3.78 1.15 -16.31
CA ASP A 154 -2.32 1.09 -16.32
C ASP A 154 -1.77 0.00 -17.25
N ASP A 155 -2.48 -1.12 -17.38
CA ASP A 155 -2.13 -2.22 -18.28
C ASP A 155 -2.48 -1.94 -19.75
N SER A 156 -3.21 -0.86 -20.04
CA SER A 156 -3.62 -0.42 -21.39
C SER A 156 -2.69 0.66 -21.96
N LYS A 157 -2.88 1.02 -23.23
CA LYS A 157 -2.22 2.17 -23.86
C LYS A 157 -2.68 3.53 -23.31
N PHE A 158 -3.76 3.54 -22.53
CA PHE A 158 -4.41 4.77 -22.06
C PHE A 158 -3.64 5.43 -20.91
N LYS A 159 -3.40 6.74 -21.03
CA LYS A 159 -2.60 7.49 -20.06
C LYS A 159 -3.47 7.97 -18.90
N TYR A 160 -3.30 7.36 -17.73
CA TYR A 160 -4.05 7.74 -16.52
C TYR A 160 -3.91 9.22 -16.13
N LYS A 161 -2.74 9.82 -16.40
CA LYS A 161 -2.45 11.23 -16.09
C LYS A 161 -3.34 12.24 -16.84
N ASP A 162 -4.01 11.81 -17.91
CA ASP A 162 -4.84 12.68 -18.74
C ASP A 162 -6.30 12.67 -18.27
N ILE A 163 -6.63 11.82 -17.30
CA ILE A 163 -7.96 11.71 -16.70
C ILE A 163 -8.18 12.84 -15.69
N ASN A 164 -9.33 13.50 -15.81
CA ASN A 164 -9.82 14.49 -14.86
C ASN A 164 -10.86 13.88 -13.92
N ASN A 165 -11.86 13.19 -14.47
CA ASN A 165 -12.94 12.59 -13.68
C ASN A 165 -13.22 11.15 -14.11
N LEU A 166 -13.71 10.36 -13.16
CA LEU A 166 -14.15 8.98 -13.33
C LEU A 166 -15.59 8.89 -12.85
N PHE A 167 -16.49 8.35 -13.66
CA PHE A 167 -17.90 8.17 -13.32
C PHE A 167 -18.20 6.69 -13.15
N PHE A 168 -18.61 6.30 -11.95
CA PHE A 168 -19.03 4.95 -11.65
C PHE A 168 -20.56 4.85 -11.59
N PHE A 169 -21.10 3.86 -12.30
CA PHE A 169 -22.54 3.58 -12.33
C PHE A 169 -22.86 2.27 -11.59
N SER A 170 -24.07 2.18 -11.03
CA SER A 170 -24.57 0.98 -10.33
C SER A 170 -24.55 -0.29 -11.20
N SER A 171 -24.53 -0.15 -12.53
CA SER A 171 -24.35 -1.23 -13.50
C SER A 171 -22.90 -1.76 -13.58
N ASN A 172 -22.02 -1.39 -12.64
CA ASN A 172 -20.58 -1.64 -12.66
C ASN A 172 -19.88 -1.12 -13.94
N ARG A 173 -20.39 -0.03 -14.50
CA ARG A 173 -19.82 0.63 -15.67
C ARG A 173 -19.01 1.84 -15.25
N TRP A 174 -17.99 2.17 -16.03
CA TRP A 174 -17.15 3.35 -15.84
C TRP A 174 -17.21 4.25 -17.06
N ASP A 175 -17.25 5.55 -16.86
CA ASP A 175 -16.94 6.54 -17.90
C ASP A 175 -15.74 7.37 -17.44
N ILE A 176 -14.95 7.85 -18.39
CA ILE A 176 -13.74 8.64 -18.15
C ILE A 176 -13.93 10.01 -18.79
N GLN A 177 -13.73 11.09 -18.02
CA GLN A 177 -13.60 12.43 -18.58
C GLN A 177 -12.15 12.87 -18.49
N LEU A 178 -11.62 13.36 -19.60
CA LEU A 178 -10.26 13.83 -19.72
C LEU A 178 -10.13 15.30 -19.32
N LYS A 179 -8.89 15.76 -19.20
CA LYS A 179 -8.57 17.16 -18.87
C LYS A 179 -8.98 18.16 -19.94
N ASN A 180 -9.16 17.72 -21.18
CA ASN A 180 -9.72 18.51 -22.28
C ASN A 180 -11.25 18.38 -22.38
N ASP A 181 -11.91 17.94 -21.31
CA ASP A 181 -13.36 17.73 -21.19
C ASP A 181 -13.98 16.65 -22.10
N LEU A 182 -13.19 15.95 -22.91
CA LEU A 182 -13.65 14.80 -23.68
C LEU A 182 -14.21 13.70 -22.75
N LEU A 183 -15.44 13.27 -23.02
CA LEU A 183 -16.10 12.18 -22.31
C LEU A 183 -15.99 10.87 -23.10
N ILE A 184 -15.38 9.86 -22.49
CA ILE A 184 -15.25 8.51 -23.02
C ILE A 184 -16.21 7.59 -22.26
N LYS A 185 -17.20 7.05 -22.96
CA LYS A 185 -18.14 6.07 -22.40
C LYS A 185 -17.61 4.65 -22.60
N LEU A 186 -17.37 3.92 -21.51
CA LEU A 186 -16.78 2.57 -21.60
C LEU A 186 -17.84 1.47 -21.43
N PRO A 187 -17.59 0.29 -22.01
CA PRO A 187 -18.41 -0.90 -21.75
C PRO A 187 -18.15 -1.44 -20.34
N SER A 188 -19.07 -2.28 -19.84
CA SER A 188 -18.90 -2.97 -18.56
C SER A 188 -17.90 -4.15 -18.63
N LYS A 189 -17.55 -4.61 -19.84
CA LYS A 189 -16.64 -5.73 -20.10
C LYS A 189 -15.60 -5.34 -21.14
N ASN A 190 -14.48 -6.06 -21.20
CA ASN A 190 -13.39 -5.84 -22.18
C ASN A 190 -12.76 -4.43 -22.15
N ILE A 191 -12.83 -3.74 -20.99
CA ILE A 191 -12.37 -2.36 -20.80
C ILE A 191 -10.97 -2.12 -21.36
N LYS A 192 -9.99 -3.01 -21.09
CA LYS A 192 -8.62 -2.87 -21.59
C LYS A 192 -8.56 -2.71 -23.11
N LYS A 193 -9.21 -3.62 -23.85
CA LYS A 193 -9.22 -3.59 -25.33
C LYS A 193 -9.89 -2.32 -25.84
N THR A 194 -10.97 -1.90 -25.19
CA THR A 194 -11.65 -0.64 -25.53
C THR A 194 -10.75 0.57 -25.28
N LEU A 195 -10.04 0.61 -24.16
CA LEU A 195 -9.08 1.67 -23.86
C LEU A 195 -7.93 1.73 -24.87
N ASP A 196 -7.43 0.57 -25.31
CA ASP A 196 -6.42 0.49 -26.37
C ASP A 196 -6.96 1.06 -27.70
N LEU A 197 -8.16 0.64 -28.11
CA LEU A 197 -8.83 1.14 -29.32
C LEU A 197 -9.09 2.65 -29.26
N VAL A 198 -9.59 3.16 -28.13
CA VAL A 198 -9.85 4.59 -27.94
C VAL A 198 -8.53 5.37 -27.94
N SER A 199 -7.46 4.83 -27.35
CA SER A 199 -6.14 5.49 -27.38
C SER A 199 -5.63 5.63 -28.81
N ASP A 200 -5.71 4.56 -29.60
CA ASP A 200 -5.27 4.57 -31.00
C ASP A 200 -6.13 5.56 -31.83
N PHE A 201 -7.45 5.56 -31.63
CA PHE A 201 -8.37 6.50 -32.29
C PHE A 201 -8.06 7.98 -31.96
N LEU A 202 -7.82 8.31 -30.69
CA LEU A 202 -7.52 9.68 -30.28
C LEU A 202 -6.18 10.18 -30.83
N LEU A 203 -5.19 9.31 -30.98
CA LEU A 203 -3.91 9.66 -31.60
C LEU A 203 -4.08 10.00 -33.09
N GLU A 204 -4.95 9.30 -33.81
CA GLU A 204 -5.22 9.56 -35.23
C GLU A 204 -6.10 10.80 -35.45
N ASN A 205 -6.88 11.21 -34.46
CA ASN A 205 -7.89 12.28 -34.56
C ASN A 205 -7.61 13.48 -33.65
N ASP A 206 -6.34 13.73 -33.29
CA ASP A 206 -5.92 14.76 -32.32
C ASP A 206 -6.38 16.19 -32.67
N ASN A 207 -6.68 16.45 -33.94
CA ASN A 207 -7.11 17.77 -34.44
C ASN A 207 -8.64 17.99 -34.42
N ASN A 208 -9.44 16.97 -34.11
CA ASN A 208 -10.91 17.06 -34.14
C ASN A 208 -11.48 17.48 -32.78
N ILE A 209 -12.41 18.42 -32.76
CA ILE A 209 -13.15 18.79 -31.54
C ILE A 209 -14.21 17.73 -31.29
N ILE A 210 -13.82 16.64 -30.64
CA ILE A 210 -14.72 15.56 -30.24
C ILE A 210 -15.10 15.80 -28.77
N LYS A 211 -16.41 15.85 -28.48
CA LYS A 211 -16.90 15.97 -27.10
C LYS A 211 -17.16 14.62 -26.45
N ILE A 212 -17.68 13.66 -27.22
CA ILE A 212 -18.07 12.35 -26.70
C ILE A 212 -17.53 11.25 -27.61
N VAL A 213 -16.81 10.31 -27.00
CA VAL A 213 -16.41 9.03 -27.61
C VAL A 213 -17.21 7.94 -26.92
N ASP A 214 -18.19 7.38 -27.62
CA ASP A 214 -18.95 6.25 -27.11
C ASP A 214 -18.38 4.93 -27.63
N ALA A 215 -17.69 4.22 -26.74
CA ALA A 215 -17.05 2.95 -27.05
C ALA A 215 -17.73 1.77 -26.35
N ARG A 216 -19.01 1.92 -25.96
CA ARG A 216 -19.79 0.88 -25.25
C ARG A 216 -20.06 -0.34 -26.12
N ILE A 217 -20.14 -0.16 -27.44
CA ILE A 217 -20.30 -1.25 -28.40
C ILE A 217 -18.92 -1.82 -28.72
N GLN A 218 -18.80 -3.14 -28.64
CA GLN A 218 -17.52 -3.82 -28.87
C GLN A 218 -16.97 -3.51 -30.27
N ASN A 219 -15.71 -3.10 -30.32
CA ASN A 219 -14.98 -2.76 -31.55
C ASN A 219 -15.61 -1.62 -32.38
N GLN A 220 -16.44 -0.78 -31.78
CA GLN A 220 -17.04 0.37 -32.44
C GLN A 220 -16.80 1.62 -31.60
N ILE A 221 -16.55 2.74 -32.27
CA ILE A 221 -16.50 4.07 -31.68
C ILE A 221 -17.59 4.88 -32.36
N ILE A 222 -18.54 5.37 -31.57
CA ILE A 222 -19.60 6.26 -32.03
C ILE A 222 -19.26 7.66 -31.51
N LEU A 223 -19.23 8.62 -32.42
CA LEU A 223 -19.03 10.03 -32.11
C LEU A 223 -20.39 10.70 -31.99
N ASP A 224 -20.51 11.56 -30.99
CA ASP A 224 -21.70 12.37 -30.75
C ASP A 224 -21.23 13.82 -30.50
N ASP A 225 -21.89 14.77 -31.15
CA ASP A 225 -21.52 16.19 -31.20
C ASP A 225 -22.13 17.02 -30.04
#